data_AF-A0A958NG15-F1
#
_entry.id   AF-A0A958NG15-F1
#
_cell.length_a   1.000
_cell.length_b   1.000
_cell.length_c   1.000
_cell.angle_alpha   90.00
_cell.angle_beta   90.00
_cell.angle_gamma   90.00
#
_symmetry.space_group_name_H-M   'P 1'
#
loop_
_entity.id
_entity.type
_entity.pdbx_description
1 polymer ?
#
loop_
_entity_poly.entity_id
_entity_poly.type
_entity_poly.pdbx_seq_one_letter_code
_entity_poly.pdbx_strand_id
1 'polypeptide(L)'
;MNRRINFESKPENLTLVENLIDEICKNQEVTEDNYGNILIALTEAVNNAIMHGNKSNPSKIVNVNIETSPGAMSVTIEDEG
;
A
#
# COMPACT_ATOMS: atom_id res chain seq x y z
N MET A 1 -7.93 -3.93 12.86
CA MET A 1 -8.61 -2.99 11.94
C MET A 1 -8.57 -3.59 10.53
N ASN A 2 -9.52 -3.25 9.65
CA ASN A 2 -9.42 -3.58 8.22
C ASN A 2 -9.65 -2.30 7.40
N ARG A 3 -8.73 -1.98 6.48
CA ARG A 3 -8.79 -0.85 5.56
C ARG A 3 -8.54 -1.33 4.14
N ARG A 4 -9.36 -0.89 3.20
CA ARG A 4 -9.18 -1.17 1.77
C ARG A 4 -9.26 0.13 0.98
N ILE A 5 -8.30 0.31 0.06
CA ILE A 5 -8.34 1.35 -0.96
C ILE A 5 -8.14 0.69 -2.33
N ASN A 6 -8.66 1.36 -3.35
CA ASN A 6 -8.38 1.03 -4.74
C ASN A 6 -8.20 2.32 -5.53
N PHE A 7 -7.35 2.26 -6.54
CA PHE A 7 -7.03 3.41 -7.37
C PHE A 7 -6.58 2.96 -8.76
N GLU A 8 -6.73 3.87 -9.73
CA GLU A 8 -6.24 3.67 -11.09
C GLU A 8 -4.74 3.38 -11.10
N SER A 9 -4.28 2.52 -12.00
CA SER A 9 -2.85 2.18 -12.14
C SER A 9 -2.05 3.34 -12.74
N LYS A 10 -1.78 4.32 -11.88
CA LYS A 10 -1.13 5.59 -12.17
C LYS A 10 -0.10 5.88 -11.06
N PRO A 11 1.18 6.17 -11.40
CA PRO A 11 2.22 6.44 -10.40
C PRO A 11 1.86 7.56 -9.41
N GLU A 12 1.06 8.54 -9.83
CA GLU A 12 0.59 9.65 -8.98
C GLU A 12 -0.23 9.16 -7.77
N ASN A 13 -0.80 7.96 -7.85
CA ASN A 13 -1.57 7.36 -6.75
C ASN A 13 -0.70 6.73 -5.66
N LEU A 14 0.64 6.68 -5.81
CA LEU A 14 1.54 6.25 -4.73
C LEU A 14 1.39 7.11 -3.47
N THR A 15 1.13 8.41 -3.62
CA THR A 15 0.89 9.30 -2.48
C THR A 15 -0.35 8.91 -1.66
N LEU A 16 -1.34 8.23 -2.25
CA LEU A 16 -2.48 7.69 -1.49
C LEU A 16 -2.03 6.57 -0.53
N VAL A 17 -1.06 5.77 -0.95
CA VAL A 17 -0.50 4.66 -0.17
C VAL A 17 0.38 5.19 0.95
N GLU A 18 1.23 6.18 0.69
CA GLU A 18 2.06 6.84 1.70
C GLU A 18 1.19 7.41 2.84
N ASN A 19 0.14 8.16 2.49
CA ASN A 19 -0.79 8.71 3.48
C ASN A 19 -1.52 7.63 4.28
N LEU A 20 -1.87 6.49 3.66
CA LEU A 20 -2.50 5.38 4.35
C LEU A 20 -1.55 4.72 5.35
N ILE A 21 -0.27 4.56 4.99
CA ILE A 21 0.76 4.02 5.87
C ILE A 21 0.97 4.93 7.07
N ASP A 22 1.01 6.24 6.85
CA ASP A 22 1.14 7.24 7.93
C ASP A 22 -0.02 7.14 8.93
N GLU A 23 -1.27 7.09 8.43
CA GLU A 23 -2.46 6.95 9.29
C GLU A 23 -2.39 5.67 10.14
N ILE A 24 -2.04 4.55 9.52
CA ILE A 24 -2.05 3.24 10.19
C ILE A 24 -0.90 3.11 11.19
N CYS A 25 0.31 3.50 10.81
CA CYS A 25 1.48 3.39 11.68
C CYS A 25 1.34 4.28 12.91
N LYS A 26 0.78 5.48 12.76
CA LYS A 26 0.47 6.37 13.88
C LYS A 26 -0.55 5.76 14.86
N ASN A 27 -1.55 5.04 14.35
CA ASN A 27 -2.57 4.38 15.16
C ASN A 27 -2.09 3.08 15.84
N GLN A 28 -0.97 2.50 15.41
CA GLN A 28 -0.42 1.24 15.93
C GLN A 28 0.86 1.45 16.76
N GLU A 29 1.25 2.70 17.03
CA GLU A 29 2.49 3.05 17.76
C GLU A 29 3.74 2.36 17.18
N VAL A 30 3.80 2.26 15.84
CA VAL A 30 4.93 1.65 15.14
C VAL A 30 6.18 2.50 15.36
N THR A 31 7.31 1.84 15.66
CA THR A 31 8.61 2.52 15.82
C THR A 31 9.08 3.13 14.49
N GLU A 32 9.87 4.21 14.55
CA GLU A 32 10.38 4.87 13.33
C GLU A 32 11.15 3.92 12.40
N ASP A 33 11.97 3.02 12.97
CA ASP A 33 12.70 2.01 12.18
C ASP A 33 11.75 1.07 11.42
N ASN A 34 10.68 0.62 12.07
CA ASN A 34 9.70 -0.26 11.44
C ASN A 34 8.86 0.51 10.42
N TYR A 35 8.53 1.77 10.69
CA TYR A 35 7.83 2.64 9.76
C TYR A 35 8.60 2.79 8.44
N GLY A 36 9.91 3.06 8.51
CA GLY A 36 10.75 3.18 7.31
C GLY A 36 10.76 1.90 6.48
N ASN A 37 10.89 0.74 7.14
CA ASN A 37 10.87 -0.56 6.47
C ASN A 37 9.50 -0.86 5.81
N ILE A 38 8.39 -0.53 6.50
CA ILE A 38 7.03 -0.72 5.98
C ILE A 38 6.80 0.19 4.77
N LEU A 39 7.21 1.47 4.86
CA LEU A 39 7.05 2.44 3.78
C LEU A 39 7.76 1.98 2.50
N ILE A 40 9.02 1.55 2.62
CA ILE A 40 9.79 1.05 1.48
C ILE A 40 9.12 -0.20 0.89
N ALA A 41 8.81 -1.20 1.72
CA ALA A 41 8.22 -2.45 1.24
C ALA A 41 6.89 -2.24 0.50
N LEU A 42 6.02 -1.37 1.02
CA LEU A 42 4.71 -1.12 0.44
C LEU A 42 4.76 -0.25 -0.81
N THR A 43 5.62 0.79 -0.82
CA THR A 43 5.82 1.59 -2.03
C THR A 43 6.43 0.76 -3.16
N GLU A 44 7.38 -0.13 -2.87
CA GLU A 44 7.91 -1.09 -3.86
C GLU A 44 6.83 -2.04 -4.37
N ALA A 45 6.03 -2.64 -3.47
CA ALA A 45 4.98 -3.57 -3.86
C ALA A 45 3.89 -2.91 -4.73
N VAL A 46 3.46 -1.70 -4.37
CA VAL A 46 2.50 -0.92 -5.16
C VAL A 46 3.10 -0.46 -6.48
N ASN A 47 4.34 0.01 -6.47
CA ASN A 47 5.03 0.38 -7.70
C ASN A 47 5.18 -0.83 -8.64
N ASN A 48 5.41 -2.02 -8.10
CA ASN A 48 5.44 -3.26 -8.89
C ASN A 48 4.06 -3.57 -9.50
N ALA A 49 3.00 -3.48 -8.71
CA ALA A 49 1.62 -3.63 -9.19
C ALA A 49 1.27 -2.62 -10.30
N ILE A 50 1.70 -1.36 -10.17
CA ILE A 50 1.46 -0.30 -11.17
C ILE A 50 2.29 -0.53 -12.42
N MET A 51 3.62 -0.59 -12.28
CA MET A 51 4.56 -0.51 -13.40
C MET A 51 4.75 -1.86 -14.09
N HIS A 52 4.83 -2.95 -13.33
CA HIS A 52 5.13 -4.27 -13.88
C HIS A 52 3.86 -5.07 -14.13
N GLY A 53 2.93 -5.07 -13.18
CA GLY A 53 1.68 -5.83 -13.33
C GLY A 53 0.72 -5.18 -14.33
N ASN A 54 0.12 -4.06 -13.91
CA ASN A 54 -0.84 -3.32 -14.71
C ASN A 54 -0.23 -2.52 -15.88
N LYS A 55 1.11 -2.45 -15.99
CA LYS A 55 1.84 -1.72 -17.06
C LYS A 55 1.43 -0.26 -17.21
N SER A 56 1.12 0.38 -16.08
CA SER A 56 0.63 1.76 -15.99
C SER A 56 -0.61 2.03 -16.83
N ASN A 57 -1.46 1.01 -17.04
CA ASN A 57 -2.71 1.18 -17.74
C ASN A 57 -3.76 1.81 -16.80
N PRO A 58 -4.16 3.08 -17.01
CA PRO A 58 -5.09 3.76 -16.12
C PRO A 58 -6.51 3.17 -16.13
N SER A 59 -6.85 2.30 -17.09
CA SER A 59 -8.11 1.57 -17.08
C SER A 59 -8.11 0.38 -16.11
N LYS A 60 -6.95 0.03 -15.55
CA LYS A 60 -6.78 -1.04 -14.57
C LYS A 60 -6.65 -0.47 -13.16
N ILE A 61 -6.98 -1.29 -12.18
CA ILE A 61 -7.04 -0.96 -10.76
C ILE A 61 -5.96 -1.71 -10.00
N VAL A 62 -5.37 -1.03 -9.02
CA VAL A 62 -4.58 -1.65 -7.95
C VAL A 62 -5.42 -1.64 -6.69
N ASN A 63 -5.53 -2.79 -6.03
CA ASN A 63 -6.21 -2.95 -4.74
C ASN A 63 -5.17 -3.06 -3.63
N VAL A 64 -5.36 -2.30 -2.56
CA VAL A 64 -4.55 -2.40 -1.34
C VAL A 64 -5.47 -2.71 -0.17
N ASN A 65 -5.23 -3.84 0.48
CA ASN A 65 -5.96 -4.28 1.67
C ASN A 65 -4.98 -4.35 2.86
N ILE A 66 -5.33 -3.73 3.98
CA ILE A 66 -4.52 -3.70 5.18
C ILE A 66 -5.34 -4.20 6.36
N GLU A 67 -4.81 -5.24 7.00
CA GLU A 67 -5.41 -5.88 8.15
C GLU A 67 -4.43 -5.77 9.32
N THR A 68 -4.91 -5.19 10.42
CA THR A 68 -4.12 -5.08 11.65
C THR A 68 -4.74 -5.90 12.77
N SER A 69 -3.89 -6.59 13.50
CA SER A 69 -4.20 -7.28 14.75
C SER A 69 -3.15 -6.89 15.80
N PRO A 70 -3.37 -7.18 17.10
CA PRO A 70 -2.41 -6.81 18.13
C PRO A 70 -1.00 -7.36 17.83
N GLY A 71 -0.04 -6.47 17.57
CA GLY A 71 1.34 -6.83 17.26
C GLY A 71 1.60 -7.33 15.84
N ALA A 72 0.62 -7.28 14.91
CA ALA A 72 0.83 -7.71 13.54
C ALA A 72 0.05 -6.86 12.52
N MET A 73 0.65 -6.70 11.35
CA MET A 73 0.06 -6.06 10.18
C MET A 73 0.23 -7.00 8.98
N SER A 74 -0.87 -7.22 8.26
CA SER A 74 -0.88 -7.92 6.97
C SER A 74 -1.32 -6.93 5.91
N VAL A 75 -0.58 -6.88 4.80
CA VAL A 75 -0.91 -6.03 3.66
C VAL A 75 -0.92 -6.86 2.38
N THR A 76 -2.02 -6.76 1.64
CA THR A 76 -2.20 -7.43 0.35
C THR A 76 -2.31 -6.38 -0.74
N ILE A 77 -1.48 -6.50 -1.77
CA ILE A 77 -1.54 -5.69 -2.99
C ILE A 77 -1.95 -6.61 -4.13
N GLU A 78 -2.99 -6.24 -4.87
CA GLU A 78 -3.47 -6.99 -6.03
C GLU A 78 -3.57 -6.07 -7.24
N ASP A 79 -3.00 -6.51 -8.36
CA ASP A 79 -3.16 -5.91 -9.68
C ASP A 79 -4.01 -6.82 -10.60
N GLU A 80 -4.22 -6.40 -11.84
CA GLU A 80 -5.04 -7.11 -12.83
C GLU A 80 -4.19 -7.62 -14.03
N GLY A 81 -2.88 -7.83 -13.88
CA GLY A 81 -2.00 -8.16 -15.03
C GLY A 81 -0.67 -8.81 -14.69
#